data_AF-A0A315C9I0-F1
#
_entry.id   AF-A0A315C9I0-F1
#
_cell.length_a   1.000
_cell.length_b   1.000
_cell.length_c   1.000
_cell.angle_alpha   90.00
_cell.angle_beta   90.00
_cell.angle_gamma   90.00
#
_symmetry.space_group_name_H-M   'P 1'
#
loop_
_entity.id
_entity.type
_entity.pdbx_description
1 polymer ?
#
loop_
_entity_poly.entity_id
_entity_poly.type
_entity_poly.pdbx_seq_one_letter_code
_entity_poly.pdbx_strand_id
1 'polypeptide(L)' 'MSRDATETKIDATGLRYKSKVSGTPFGTPSNGNSTMSCMKCGQHKPRAMGSYKRLLNKSHFFCGDCRPVAK' A
#
# COMPACT_ATOMS: atom_id res chain seq x y z
N MET A 1 14.71 32.88 1.29
CA MET A 1 14.22 32.31 0.02
C MET A 1 12.90 31.61 0.32
N SER A 2 11.77 32.26 0.02
CA SER A 2 10.43 31.71 0.22
C SER A 2 10.23 30.56 -0.77
N ARG A 3 9.74 29.40 -0.32
CA ARG A 3 9.46 28.27 -1.21
C ARG A 3 8.23 28.63 -2.05
N ASP A 4 8.41 28.75 -3.36
CA ASP A 4 7.33 28.89 -4.34
C ASP A 4 6.29 27.78 -4.17
N ALA A 5 5.01 28.14 -4.33
CA ALA A 5 3.89 27.24 -4.17
C ALA A 5 3.96 26.09 -5.20
N THR A 6 4.00 24.85 -4.70
CA THR A 6 4.16 23.62 -5.51
C THR A 6 2.85 23.28 -6.24
N GLU A 7 2.57 23.98 -7.33
CA GLU A 7 1.40 23.73 -8.18
C GLU A 7 1.77 22.94 -9.44
N THR A 8 0.98 21.91 -9.77
CA THR A 8 1.13 21.14 -11.00
C THR A 8 0.52 21.90 -12.18
N LYS A 9 1.27 22.84 -12.76
CA LYS A 9 0.88 23.56 -13.98
C LYS A 9 1.76 23.14 -15.16
N ILE A 10 1.14 22.95 -16.31
CA ILE A 10 1.83 22.68 -17.58
C ILE A 10 2.29 24.04 -18.12
N ASP A 11 3.59 24.17 -18.39
CA ASP A 11 4.16 25.41 -18.92
C ASP A 11 3.77 25.58 -20.40
N ALA A 12 3.57 26.82 -20.85
CA ALA A 12 3.14 27.13 -22.23
C ALA A 12 4.17 26.69 -23.29
N THR A 13 5.40 26.41 -22.87
CA THR A 13 6.51 25.89 -23.67
C THR A 13 6.47 24.36 -23.88
N GLY A 14 5.45 23.68 -23.34
CA GLY A 14 5.26 22.24 -23.49
C GLY A 14 5.99 21.37 -22.46
N LEU A 15 6.72 21.97 -21.52
CA LEU A 15 7.33 21.24 -20.41
C LEU A 15 6.28 20.92 -19.33
N ARG A 16 6.01 19.62 -19.13
CA ARG A 16 4.89 19.14 -18.32
C ARG A 16 5.01 19.38 -16.80
N TYR A 17 6.21 19.52 -16.24
CA TYR A 17 6.40 19.69 -14.80
C TYR A 17 7.65 20.55 -14.49
N LYS A 18 7.47 21.77 -13.97
CA LYS A 18 8.56 22.58 -13.37
C LYS A 18 8.82 22.21 -11.90
N SER A 19 7.76 21.86 -11.17
CA SER A 19 7.85 21.27 -9.84
C SER A 19 6.74 20.23 -9.69
N LYS A 20 7.05 19.10 -9.04
CA LYS A 20 6.08 18.04 -8.73
C LYS A 20 6.14 17.80 -7.23
N VAL A 21 4.99 17.71 -6.57
CA VAL A 21 4.93 17.25 -5.18
C VAL A 21 5.56 15.86 -5.11
N SER A 22 6.56 15.68 -4.24
CA SER A 22 7.17 14.38 -4.02
C SER A 22 6.16 13.48 -3.31
N GLY A 23 5.80 12.37 -3.97
CA GLY A 23 4.83 11.41 -3.43
C GLY A 23 3.90 10.86 -4.49
N THR A 24 3.26 9.74 -4.16
CA THR A 24 2.19 9.15 -4.95
C THR A 24 0.86 9.82 -4.57
N PRO A 25 -0.09 10.00 -5.52
CA PRO A 25 -1.43 10.53 -5.19
C PRO A 25 -2.22 9.57 -4.28
N PHE A 26 -1.80 8.31 -4.23
CA PHE A 26 -2.19 7.37 -3.19
C PHE A 26 -1.45 7.75 -1.92
N GLY A 27 -2.17 8.27 -0.93
CA GLY A 27 -1.62 8.60 0.39
C GLY A 27 -0.93 7.40 1.04
N THR A 28 -0.16 7.64 2.10
CA THR A 28 0.46 6.58 2.90
C THR A 28 -0.59 5.51 3.22
N PRO A 29 -0.39 4.24 2.81
CA PRO A 29 -1.38 3.21 3.09
C PRO A 29 -1.60 3.16 4.59
N SER A 30 -2.81 3.47 5.04
CA SER A 30 -3.13 3.47 6.46
C SER A 30 -2.84 2.06 6.99
N ASN A 31 -1.98 1.95 7.99
CA ASN A 31 -1.52 0.68 8.56
C ASN A 31 -2.67 -0.17 9.17
N GLY A 32 -3.87 0.40 9.35
CA GLY A 32 -5.03 -0.26 9.96
C GLY A 32 -5.99 -0.96 8.99
N ASN A 33 -6.18 -0.42 7.77
CA ASN A 33 -7.22 -0.91 6.83
C ASN A 33 -6.63 -1.63 5.60
N SER A 34 -5.35 -2.03 5.67
CA SER A 34 -4.70 -2.71 4.55
C SER A 34 -5.25 -4.13 4.39
N THR A 35 -5.82 -4.44 3.22
CA THR A 35 -6.22 -5.81 2.84
C THR A 35 -5.05 -6.55 2.21
N MET A 36 -4.90 -7.84 2.52
CA MET A 36 -3.89 -8.73 1.96
C MET A 36 -4.56 -9.97 1.36
N SER A 37 -4.01 -10.51 0.27
CA SER A 37 -4.47 -11.77 -0.33
C SER A 37 -3.99 -12.97 0.50
N CYS A 38 -4.92 -13.89 0.80
CA CYS A 38 -4.58 -15.14 1.48
C CYS A 38 -3.85 -16.09 0.52
N MET A 39 -2.70 -16.63 0.93
CA MET A 39 -1.94 -17.59 0.11
C MET A 39 -2.64 -18.93 -0.13
N LYS A 40 -3.69 -19.26 0.62
CA LYS A 40 -4.46 -20.51 0.45
C LYS A 40 -5.71 -20.33 -0.40
N CYS A 41 -6.55 -19.34 -0.09
CA CYS A 41 -7.83 -19.13 -0.81
C CYS A 41 -7.81 -17.98 -1.81
N GLY A 42 -6.71 -17.22 -1.91
CA GLY A 42 -6.56 -16.07 -2.83
C GLY A 42 -7.34 -14.81 -2.45
N GLN A 43 -8.39 -14.93 -1.63
CA GLN A 43 -9.26 -13.82 -1.27
C GLN A 43 -8.54 -12.72 -0.48
N HIS A 44 -8.86 -11.47 -0.79
CA HIS A 44 -8.39 -10.31 -0.05
C HIS A 44 -9.15 -10.18 1.27
N LYS A 45 -8.41 -10.23 2.37
CA LYS A 45 -8.96 -10.10 3.73
C LYS A 45 -8.23 -8.98 4.48
N PRO A 46 -8.89 -8.32 5.44
CA PRO A 46 -8.20 -7.35 6.28
C PRO A 46 -7.07 -8.04 7.05
N ARG A 47 -5.92 -7.37 7.13
CA ARG A 47 -4.71 -7.91 7.76
C ARG A 47 -4.94 -8.34 9.22
N ALA A 48 -5.86 -7.69 9.93
CA ALA A 48 -6.24 -8.02 11.30
C ALA A 48 -6.94 -9.38 11.45
N MET A 49 -7.58 -9.91 10.40
CA MET A 49 -8.29 -11.20 10.43
C MET A 49 -7.43 -12.38 9.94
N GLY A 50 -6.11 -12.25 9.99
CA GLY A 50 -5.21 -13.31 9.53
C GLY A 50 -3.91 -13.38 10.31
N SER A 51 -3.08 -14.34 9.92
CA SER A 51 -1.76 -14.59 10.51
C SER A 51 -0.69 -14.70 9.43
N TYR A 52 0.56 -14.45 9.82
CA TYR A 52 1.71 -14.65 8.95
C TYR A 52 2.36 -16.01 9.25
N LYS A 53 2.72 -16.74 8.19
CA LYS A 53 3.51 -17.96 8.29
C LYS A 53 4.73 -17.87 7.39
N ARG A 54 5.86 -18.39 7.87
CA ARG A 54 7.07 -18.54 7.06
C ARG A 54 6.94 -19.76 6.15
N LEU A 55 7.02 -19.55 4.83
CA LEU A 55 7.06 -20.59 3.79
C LEU A 55 8.13 -20.17 2.77
N LEU A 56 8.93 -21.11 2.27
CA LEU A 56 10.00 -20.80 1.28
C LEU A 56 10.89 -19.62 1.70
N ASN A 57 11.25 -19.56 2.99
CA ASN A 57 12.04 -18.46 3.59
C ASN A 57 11.42 -17.05 3.50
N LYS A 58 10.13 -16.93 3.17
CA LYS A 58 9.39 -15.67 3.13
C LYS A 58 8.16 -15.72 4.04
N SER A 59 7.76 -14.55 4.57
CA SER A 59 6.52 -14.44 5.35
C SER A 59 5.32 -14.26 4.42
N HIS A 60 4.32 -15.10 4.62
CA HIS A 60 3.13 -15.20 3.78
C HIS A 60 1.88 -15.04 4.63
N PHE A 61 0.88 -14.30 4.14
CA PHE A 61 -0.37 -14.05 4.84
C PHE A 61 -1.39 -15.17 4.61
N PHE A 62 -2.05 -15.60 5.69
CA PHE A 62 -3.14 -16.57 5.70
C PHE A 62 -4.32 -16.00 6.47
N CYS A 63 -5.53 -16.08 5.93
CA CYS A 63 -6.73 -15.69 6.66
C CYS A 63 -7.12 -16.70 7.75
N GLY A 64 -7.84 -16.22 8.77
CA GLY A 64 -8.32 -17.03 9.89
C GLY A 64 -9.18 -18.23 9.51
N ASP A 65 -10.01 -18.11 8.46
CA ASP A 65 -10.85 -19.24 8.00
C ASP A 65 -10.01 -20.36 7.40
N CYS A 66 -8.97 -20.01 6.65
CA CYS A 66 -8.07 -20.96 6.00
C CYS A 66 -7.11 -21.62 7.00
N ARG A 67 -6.77 -20.89 8.05
CA ARG A 67 -5.83 -21.30 9.08
C ARG A 67 -6.27 -20.66 10.41
N PRO A 68 -7.10 -21.35 11.21
CA PRO A 68 -7.44 -20.87 12.53
C PRO A 68 -6.16 -20.80 13.35
N VAL A 69 -5.88 -19.62 13.92
CA VAL A 69 -4.80 -19.46 14.88
C VAL A 69 -5.28 -20.13 16.16
N ALA A 70 -4.69 -21.28 16.51
CA ALA A 70 -4.94 -21.89 17.81
C ALA A 70 -4.57 -20.86 18.88
N LYS A 71 -5.48 -20.66 19.85
CA LYS A 71 -5.26 -19.78 21.00
C LYS A 71 -4.03 -20.22 21.79
#